data_AF-A0A955XRT2-F1
#
_entry.id   AF-A0A955XRT2-F1
#
_cell.length_a   1.000
_cell.length_b   1.000
_cell.length_c   1.000
_cell.angle_alpha   90.00
_cell.angle_beta   90.00
_cell.angle_gamma   90.00
#
_symmetry.space_group_name_H-M   'P 1'
#
loop_
_entity.id
_entity.type
_entity.pdbx_description
1 polymer ?
#
loop_
_entity_poly.entity_id
_entity_poly.type
_entity_poly.pdbx_seq_one_letter_code
_entity_poly.pdbx_strand_id
1 'polypeptide(L)'
;MTTPSEGRFQAGSNTHHACVLTAQPARRSLSPSTLMAFVAIAVLAVAGCQGCGPSAAEVRSATDQASQRFHGAERQGLDAAGDRATAAAVGESARFVGAAIESFDAEGDAAFLATCRAHTRAGDAQAAVDCFAEATQAGASSTAVLMGQADALRANGQFPEAREVLTLLRDREPNNTAIRQALFSAWAEDPEFVRPVHTLERGVDYDLIRSLGGGSTITLRLQLGDDTLAALKVDQTRRQSNYRAEIAAYRLCPMLRCGFNIPYSYEVRIERREFMRGYRISSLDPEFLATHEGYAANFVDLIWTTEDGESYLHGVWKAWASHFTQFAIEYESVWEDWVVWDGDPTLLDQPFEDAIRPLRGRDRGRYDELLEERGDITTRSLARQISNLLVFDFLINNWDRFSGAYYGVNCQFADGHFLSLDNGAGFMTREPERPRQRLHMVTRFSRTMIREIREMDTEAFLPVLFPNPTAQEEEMWEAFEVRRQELLQYVDELIEAHGEDQVLFFE
;
A
#
# COMPACT_ATOMS: atom_id res chain seq x y z
N MET A 1 29.58 20.16 -40.06
CA MET A 1 28.51 21.09 -40.46
C MET A 1 27.77 20.48 -41.64
N THR A 2 26.76 19.67 -41.35
CA THR A 2 25.82 19.09 -42.32
C THR A 2 24.61 18.63 -41.50
N THR A 3 23.51 19.36 -41.67
CA THR A 3 22.18 19.09 -41.08
C THR A 3 21.53 17.86 -41.72
N PRO A 4 20.85 16.98 -40.97
CA PRO A 4 19.93 16.00 -41.54
C PRO A 4 18.49 16.53 -41.56
N SER A 5 17.83 16.19 -42.66
CA SER A 5 16.48 16.54 -43.09
C SER A 5 15.37 15.80 -42.33
N GLU A 6 14.30 16.52 -42.02
CA GLU A 6 13.02 16.03 -41.51
C GLU A 6 12.30 15.12 -42.54
N GLY A 7 11.93 13.91 -42.12
CA GLY A 7 11.09 12.99 -42.88
C GLY A 7 9.71 12.84 -42.23
N ARG A 8 8.68 13.40 -42.86
CA ARG A 8 7.26 13.16 -42.54
C ARG A 8 6.86 11.73 -42.95
N PHE A 9 6.31 10.95 -42.02
CA PHE A 9 5.64 9.69 -42.32
C PHE A 9 4.11 9.84 -42.20
N GLN A 10 3.42 9.35 -43.24
CA GLN A 10 1.97 9.32 -43.37
C GLN A 10 1.37 8.17 -42.56
N ALA A 11 0.27 8.45 -41.86
CA ALA A 11 -0.54 7.46 -41.15
C ALA A 11 -1.40 6.66 -42.13
N GLY A 12 -1.23 5.33 -42.10
CA GLY A 12 -2.09 4.36 -42.78
C GLY A 12 -3.14 3.81 -41.81
N SER A 13 -4.40 3.93 -42.21
CA SER A 13 -5.59 3.39 -41.55
C SER A 13 -5.63 1.86 -41.60
N ASN A 14 -5.92 1.20 -40.48
CA ASN A 14 -6.42 -0.17 -40.48
C ASN A 14 -7.60 -0.33 -39.50
N THR A 15 -8.68 -0.79 -40.08
CA THR A 15 -9.97 -1.17 -39.51
C THR A 15 -9.90 -2.55 -38.86
N HIS A 16 -10.32 -2.68 -37.60
CA HIS A 16 -10.71 -3.96 -37.02
C HIS A 16 -12.07 -3.87 -36.33
N HIS A 17 -12.94 -4.80 -36.73
CA HIS A 17 -14.28 -5.03 -36.20
C HIS A 17 -14.22 -5.57 -34.76
N ALA A 18 -14.88 -4.91 -33.82
CA ALA A 18 -15.21 -5.45 -32.51
C ALA A 18 -16.71 -5.79 -32.46
N CYS A 19 -17.02 -7.06 -32.20
CA CYS A 19 -18.37 -7.54 -31.92
C CYS A 19 -18.51 -7.58 -30.39
N VAL A 20 -19.33 -6.69 -29.83
CA VAL A 20 -19.61 -6.61 -28.39
C VAL A 20 -21.10 -6.90 -28.18
N LEU A 21 -21.39 -8.01 -27.50
CA LEU A 21 -22.71 -8.33 -26.96
C LEU A 21 -22.79 -7.79 -25.54
N THR A 22 -23.47 -6.67 -25.32
CA THR A 22 -23.87 -6.19 -23.99
C THR A 22 -25.33 -6.50 -23.73
N ALA A 23 -25.61 -7.33 -22.73
CA ALA A 23 -26.92 -7.41 -22.11
C ALA A 23 -27.14 -6.16 -21.24
N GLN A 24 -28.17 -5.36 -21.53
CA GLN A 24 -28.56 -4.22 -20.70
C GLN A 24 -29.35 -4.70 -19.47
N PRO A 25 -29.01 -4.27 -18.25
CA PRO A 25 -29.88 -4.46 -17.10
C PRO A 25 -31.10 -3.53 -17.23
N ALA A 26 -32.30 -4.06 -16.96
CA ALA A 26 -33.53 -3.28 -16.93
C ALA A 26 -33.46 -2.20 -15.82
N ARG A 27 -33.22 -0.95 -16.22
CA ARG A 27 -33.30 0.22 -15.32
C ARG A 27 -34.76 0.56 -15.07
N ARG A 28 -35.19 0.51 -13.81
CA ARG A 28 -36.47 1.11 -13.39
C ARG A 28 -36.25 2.60 -13.16
N SER A 29 -36.75 3.44 -14.06
CA SER A 29 -36.85 4.88 -13.84
C SER A 29 -37.83 5.15 -12.69
N LEU A 30 -37.42 5.97 -11.72
CA LEU A 30 -38.36 6.51 -10.73
C LEU A 30 -39.39 7.37 -11.45
N SER A 31 -40.67 7.20 -11.11
CA SER A 31 -41.72 8.04 -11.69
C SER A 31 -41.54 9.51 -11.25
N PRO A 32 -41.92 10.49 -12.08
CA PRO A 32 -41.89 11.91 -11.71
C PRO A 32 -42.59 12.21 -10.38
N SER A 33 -43.65 11.45 -10.08
CA SER A 33 -44.40 11.49 -8.81
C SER A 33 -43.54 11.09 -7.61
N THR A 34 -42.61 10.15 -7.79
CA THR A 34 -41.67 9.70 -6.74
C THR A 34 -40.59 10.74 -6.49
N LEU A 35 -40.09 11.41 -7.54
CA LEU A 35 -39.10 12.49 -7.42
C LEU A 35 -39.72 13.73 -6.73
N MET A 36 -40.94 14.11 -7.12
CA MET A 36 -41.72 15.17 -6.47
C MET A 36 -42.00 14.86 -5.00
N ALA A 37 -42.26 13.59 -4.65
CA ALA A 37 -42.40 13.18 -3.26
C ALA A 37 -41.11 13.38 -2.45
N PHE A 38 -39.93 13.09 -3.02
CA PHE A 38 -38.64 13.36 -2.37
C PHE A 38 -38.38 14.85 -2.15
N VAL A 39 -38.68 15.70 -3.14
CA VAL A 39 -38.55 17.16 -3.01
C VAL A 39 -39.53 17.70 -1.97
N ALA A 40 -40.78 17.24 -1.99
CA ALA A 40 -41.78 17.62 -1.00
C ALA A 40 -41.41 17.17 0.42
N ILE A 41 -40.84 15.96 0.59
CA ILE A 41 -40.35 15.46 1.88
C ILE A 41 -39.15 16.27 2.39
N ALA A 42 -38.21 16.62 1.51
CA ALA A 42 -37.07 17.48 1.85
C ALA A 42 -37.52 18.89 2.28
N VAL A 43 -38.49 19.46 1.57
CA VAL A 43 -39.09 20.77 1.89
C VAL A 43 -39.92 20.73 3.19
N LEU A 44 -40.66 19.64 3.44
CA LEU A 44 -41.44 19.46 4.67
C LEU A 44 -40.56 19.18 5.89
N ALA A 45 -39.41 18.51 5.72
CA ALA A 45 -38.42 18.34 6.78
C ALA A 45 -37.81 19.68 7.21
N VAL A 46 -37.64 20.62 6.27
CA VAL A 46 -37.20 22.01 6.54
C VAL A 46 -38.30 22.85 7.21
N ALA A 47 -39.58 22.61 6.88
CA ALA A 47 -40.71 23.36 7.43
C ALA A 47 -41.19 22.88 8.83
N GLY A 48 -40.67 21.77 9.33
CA GLY A 48 -41.12 21.12 10.58
C GLY A 48 -40.69 21.80 11.89
N CYS A 49 -39.81 22.80 11.87
CA CYS A 49 -39.43 23.56 13.07
C CYS A 49 -40.32 24.80 13.25
N GLN A 50 -41.19 24.76 14.27
CA GLN A 50 -42.00 25.90 14.66
C GLN A 50 -41.12 27.04 15.18
N GLY A 51 -40.96 28.11 14.39
CA GLY A 51 -40.52 29.40 14.92
C GLY A 51 -39.77 30.31 13.95
N CYS A 52 -39.00 29.78 13.00
CA CYS A 52 -38.07 30.60 12.20
C CYS A 52 -37.92 30.14 10.73
N GLY A 53 -38.97 29.55 10.13
CA GLY A 53 -38.94 29.13 8.72
C GLY A 53 -39.47 30.20 7.75
N PRO A 54 -39.07 30.16 6.46
CA PRO A 54 -39.69 30.97 5.41
C PRO A 54 -41.20 30.75 5.42
N SER A 55 -41.95 31.80 5.12
CA SER A 55 -43.41 31.74 5.13
C SER A 55 -43.91 30.65 4.19
N ALA A 56 -45.07 30.05 4.49
CA ALA A 56 -45.71 29.05 3.63
C ALA A 56 -46.04 29.57 2.21
N ALA A 57 -45.87 30.88 1.96
CA ALA A 57 -45.97 31.53 0.66
C ALA A 57 -44.65 31.47 -0.13
N GLU A 58 -43.51 31.67 0.53
CA GLU A 58 -42.17 31.60 -0.10
C GLU A 58 -41.83 30.16 -0.51
N VAL A 59 -42.14 29.19 0.35
CA VAL A 59 -41.98 27.76 0.02
C VAL A 59 -42.85 27.36 -1.18
N ARG A 60 -44.10 27.85 -1.23
CA ARG A 60 -44.99 27.63 -2.37
C ARG A 60 -44.45 28.23 -3.66
N SER A 61 -43.95 29.47 -3.60
CA SER A 61 -43.39 30.16 -4.77
C SER A 61 -42.17 29.45 -5.34
N ALA A 62 -41.26 28.97 -4.48
CA ALA A 62 -40.09 28.19 -4.91
C ALA A 62 -40.48 26.83 -5.51
N THR A 63 -41.45 26.15 -4.90
CA THR A 63 -41.99 24.87 -5.40
C THR A 63 -42.67 25.04 -6.76
N ASP A 64 -43.44 26.12 -6.95
CA ASP A 64 -44.10 26.43 -8.21
C ASP A 64 -43.10 26.79 -9.32
N GLN A 65 -42.03 27.53 -9.01
CA GLN A 65 -40.97 27.82 -9.99
C GLN A 65 -40.19 26.56 -10.41
N ALA A 66 -39.86 25.68 -9.47
CA ALA A 66 -39.19 24.41 -9.76
C ALA A 66 -40.08 23.49 -10.62
N SER A 67 -41.37 23.40 -10.27
CA SER A 67 -42.38 22.63 -11.01
C SER A 67 -42.54 23.14 -12.46
N GLN A 68 -42.58 24.46 -12.66
CA GLN A 68 -42.67 25.07 -13.99
C GLN A 68 -41.44 24.79 -14.86
N ARG A 69 -40.23 24.82 -14.28
CA ARG A 69 -38.99 24.49 -15.00
C ARG A 69 -38.93 23.01 -15.38
N PHE A 70 -39.37 22.13 -14.49
CA PHE A 70 -39.37 20.68 -14.73
C PHE A 70 -40.37 20.27 -15.82
N HIS A 71 -41.59 20.81 -15.80
CA HIS A 71 -42.59 20.58 -16.84
C HIS A 71 -42.23 21.20 -18.21
N GLY A 72 -41.34 22.20 -18.24
CA GLY A 72 -40.77 22.73 -19.47
C GLY A 72 -39.80 21.76 -20.16
N ALA A 73 -38.99 21.04 -19.37
CA ALA A 73 -38.00 20.08 -19.87
C ALA A 73 -38.62 18.76 -20.36
N GLU A 74 -39.68 18.28 -19.71
CA GLU A 74 -40.39 17.04 -20.06
C GLU A 74 -41.06 17.10 -21.45
N ARG A 75 -41.44 18.31 -21.92
CA ARG A 75 -42.00 18.50 -23.26
C ARG A 75 -40.99 18.32 -24.40
N GLN A 76 -39.69 18.22 -24.11
CA GLN A 76 -38.65 18.17 -25.13
C GLN A 76 -38.05 16.78 -25.39
N GLY A 77 -38.56 15.71 -24.78
CA GLY A 77 -38.32 14.31 -25.17
C GLY A 77 -36.88 13.95 -25.57
N LEU A 78 -35.98 13.74 -24.60
CA LEU A 78 -34.58 13.33 -24.88
C LEU A 78 -34.03 12.38 -23.80
N ASP A 79 -33.98 11.08 -24.12
CA ASP A 79 -33.55 9.99 -23.21
C ASP A 79 -32.04 9.92 -22.92
N ALA A 80 -31.20 10.75 -23.55
CA ALA A 80 -29.78 10.94 -23.17
C ALA A 80 -29.48 12.34 -22.59
N ALA A 81 -30.44 13.26 -22.70
CA ALA A 81 -30.41 14.52 -21.98
C ALA A 81 -30.99 14.36 -20.57
N GLY A 82 -31.90 13.40 -20.37
CA GLY A 82 -32.49 13.07 -19.07
C GLY A 82 -31.45 12.72 -18.00
N ASP A 83 -30.47 11.86 -18.30
CA ASP A 83 -29.42 11.49 -17.33
C ASP A 83 -28.52 12.68 -16.96
N ARG A 84 -28.16 13.51 -17.94
CA ARG A 84 -27.37 14.74 -17.72
C ARG A 84 -28.17 15.83 -17.01
N ALA A 85 -29.45 15.99 -17.34
CA ALA A 85 -30.35 16.91 -16.67
C ALA A 85 -30.65 16.47 -15.23
N THR A 86 -30.72 15.16 -14.98
CA THR A 86 -30.86 14.59 -13.64
C THR A 86 -29.60 14.82 -12.83
N ALA A 87 -28.41 14.54 -13.37
CA ALA A 87 -27.14 14.84 -12.71
C ALA A 87 -26.96 16.35 -12.44
N ALA A 88 -27.33 17.20 -13.41
CA ALA A 88 -27.30 18.65 -13.25
C ALA A 88 -28.31 19.13 -12.19
N ALA A 89 -29.54 18.59 -12.17
CA ALA A 89 -30.55 18.93 -11.19
C ALA A 89 -30.18 18.44 -9.78
N VAL A 90 -29.53 17.28 -9.66
CA VAL A 90 -28.97 16.78 -8.39
C VAL A 90 -27.83 17.68 -7.92
N GLY A 91 -26.92 18.08 -8.82
CA GLY A 91 -25.85 19.04 -8.51
C GLY A 91 -26.38 20.41 -8.11
N GLU A 92 -27.40 20.93 -8.79
CA GLU A 92 -28.02 22.22 -8.47
C GLU A 92 -28.82 22.17 -7.17
N SER A 93 -29.51 21.05 -6.91
CA SER A 93 -30.18 20.80 -5.63
C SER A 93 -29.17 20.68 -4.48
N ALA A 94 -28.03 20.02 -4.70
CA ALA A 94 -26.95 19.93 -3.71
C ALA A 94 -26.37 21.31 -3.40
N ARG A 95 -26.15 22.17 -4.41
CA ARG A 95 -25.74 23.58 -4.20
C ARG A 95 -26.80 24.38 -3.44
N PHE A 96 -28.09 24.19 -3.75
CA PHE A 96 -29.16 24.91 -3.07
C PHE A 96 -29.28 24.48 -1.60
N VAL A 97 -29.11 23.19 -1.32
CA VAL A 97 -29.02 22.66 0.05
C VAL A 97 -27.77 23.19 0.75
N GLY A 98 -26.61 23.25 0.07
CA GLY A 98 -25.38 23.86 0.59
C GLY A 98 -25.58 25.32 0.99
N ALA A 99 -26.15 26.14 0.10
CA ALA A 99 -26.45 27.54 0.38
C ALA A 99 -27.51 27.73 1.49
N ALA A 100 -28.48 26.82 1.60
CA ALA A 100 -29.46 26.82 2.68
C ALA A 100 -28.82 26.42 4.03
N ILE A 101 -27.86 25.50 4.01
CA ILE A 101 -27.08 25.10 5.19
C ILE A 101 -26.12 26.21 5.61
N GLU A 102 -25.45 26.91 4.68
CA GLU A 102 -24.63 28.09 4.97
C GLU A 102 -25.45 29.24 5.59
N SER A 103 -26.75 29.31 5.28
CA SER A 103 -27.68 30.28 5.90
C SER A 103 -28.22 29.82 7.26
N PHE A 104 -28.02 28.55 7.63
CA PHE A 104 -28.32 28.01 8.94
C PHE A 104 -27.06 28.05 9.79
N ASP A 105 -27.16 28.64 10.98
CA ASP A 105 -26.13 28.63 12.03
C ASP A 105 -26.01 27.22 12.65
N ALA A 106 -25.92 26.19 11.80
CA ALA A 106 -25.79 24.80 12.17
C ALA A 106 -24.30 24.52 12.43
N GLU A 107 -23.79 25.09 13.51
CA GLU A 107 -22.56 24.64 14.14
C GLU A 107 -22.70 23.13 14.44
N GLY A 108 -22.18 22.27 13.57
CA GLY A 108 -22.15 20.84 13.84
C GLY A 108 -21.87 19.95 12.63
N ASP A 109 -21.19 18.84 12.92
CA ASP A 109 -20.81 17.78 11.97
C ASP A 109 -21.95 17.29 11.07
N ALA A 110 -23.21 17.34 11.53
CA ALA A 110 -24.36 16.88 10.77
C ALA A 110 -24.61 17.68 9.48
N ALA A 111 -24.37 19.00 9.52
CA ALA A 111 -24.52 19.89 8.37
C ALA A 111 -23.47 19.56 7.30
N PHE A 112 -22.19 19.50 7.70
CA PHE A 112 -21.09 19.08 6.83
C PHE A 112 -21.33 17.70 6.23
N LEU A 113 -21.71 16.72 7.05
CA LEU A 113 -22.00 15.37 6.58
C LEU A 113 -23.08 15.33 5.50
N ALA A 114 -24.16 16.10 5.65
CA ALA A 114 -25.24 16.13 4.67
C ALA A 114 -24.76 16.69 3.32
N THR A 115 -24.01 17.81 3.35
CA THR A 115 -23.45 18.46 2.16
C THR A 115 -22.41 17.56 1.48
N CYS A 116 -21.42 17.07 2.21
CA CYS A 116 -20.35 16.27 1.61
C CYS A 116 -20.87 14.93 1.05
N ARG A 117 -21.82 14.28 1.72
CA ARG A 117 -22.49 13.08 1.18
C ARG A 117 -23.36 13.37 -0.04
N ALA A 118 -23.81 14.60 -0.25
CA ALA A 118 -24.49 14.98 -1.48
C ALA A 118 -23.52 14.94 -2.67
N HIS A 119 -22.29 15.44 -2.50
CA HIS A 119 -21.23 15.33 -3.52
C HIS A 119 -20.86 13.87 -3.82
N THR A 120 -20.68 13.04 -2.78
CA THR A 120 -20.41 11.60 -2.96
C THR A 120 -21.54 10.91 -3.75
N ARG A 121 -22.81 11.17 -3.42
CA ARG A 121 -23.96 10.58 -4.14
C ARG A 121 -24.11 11.09 -5.57
N ALA A 122 -23.63 12.30 -5.86
CA ALA A 122 -23.59 12.84 -7.20
C ALA A 122 -22.45 12.24 -8.06
N GLY A 123 -21.54 11.47 -7.46
CA GLY A 123 -20.36 10.92 -8.12
C GLY A 123 -19.25 11.95 -8.33
N ASP A 124 -19.30 13.09 -7.64
CA ASP A 124 -18.27 14.13 -7.69
C ASP A 124 -17.26 13.90 -6.56
N ALA A 125 -16.29 13.02 -6.83
CA ALA A 125 -15.32 12.57 -5.83
C ALA A 125 -14.44 13.72 -5.32
N GLN A 126 -13.97 14.60 -6.20
CA GLN A 126 -13.13 15.73 -5.81
C GLN A 126 -13.90 16.73 -4.93
N ALA A 127 -15.14 17.10 -5.31
CA ALA A 127 -15.92 18.01 -4.49
C ALA A 127 -16.28 17.41 -3.11
N ALA A 128 -16.44 16.08 -3.04
CA ALA A 128 -16.60 15.40 -1.75
C ALA A 128 -15.32 15.48 -0.90
N VAL A 129 -14.15 15.26 -1.48
CA VAL A 129 -12.84 15.40 -0.80
C VAL A 129 -12.67 16.81 -0.26
N ASP A 130 -12.90 17.83 -1.10
CA ASP A 130 -12.75 19.24 -0.72
C ASP A 130 -13.70 19.60 0.43
N CYS A 131 -14.98 19.19 0.33
CA CYS A 131 -15.98 19.42 1.37
C CYS A 131 -15.58 18.78 2.72
N PHE A 132 -15.08 17.54 2.72
CA PHE A 132 -14.64 16.89 3.95
C PHE A 132 -13.33 17.49 4.50
N ALA A 133 -12.43 17.94 3.64
CA ALA A 133 -11.23 18.67 4.05
C ALA A 133 -11.59 20.00 4.71
N GLU A 134 -12.55 20.76 4.16
CA GLU A 134 -13.06 21.99 4.77
C GLU A 134 -13.74 21.71 6.12
N ALA A 135 -14.57 20.67 6.21
CA ALA A 135 -15.21 20.27 7.46
C ALA A 135 -14.18 19.97 8.57
N THR A 136 -13.14 19.21 8.24
CA THR A 136 -12.08 18.87 9.21
C THR A 136 -11.22 20.07 9.59
N GLN A 137 -10.92 20.97 8.65
CA GLN A 137 -10.25 22.25 8.94
C GLN A 137 -11.11 23.17 9.83
N ALA A 138 -12.44 23.12 9.70
CA ALA A 138 -13.38 23.79 10.57
C ALA A 138 -13.56 23.12 11.95
N GLY A 139 -12.82 22.04 12.23
CA GLY A 139 -12.81 21.34 13.51
C GLY A 139 -13.78 20.16 13.61
N ALA A 140 -14.51 19.82 12.54
CA ALA A 140 -15.36 18.64 12.54
C ALA A 140 -14.49 17.37 12.59
N SER A 141 -14.67 16.55 13.61
CA SER A 141 -13.80 15.40 13.85
C SER A 141 -14.54 14.15 14.31
N SER A 142 -15.87 14.10 14.18
CA SER A 142 -16.60 12.86 14.46
C SER A 142 -16.15 11.72 13.55
N THR A 143 -16.32 10.50 14.04
CA THR A 143 -16.10 9.26 13.29
C THR A 143 -16.79 9.28 11.93
N ALA A 144 -18.02 9.79 11.88
CA ALA A 144 -18.79 9.85 10.65
C ALA A 144 -18.18 10.81 9.61
N VAL A 145 -17.63 11.95 10.04
CA VAL A 145 -16.96 12.92 9.16
C VAL A 145 -15.69 12.33 8.59
N LEU A 146 -14.84 11.75 9.45
CA LEU A 146 -13.57 11.16 9.04
C LEU A 146 -13.75 9.89 8.18
N MET A 147 -14.74 9.06 8.48
CA MET A 147 -15.10 7.92 7.61
C MET A 147 -15.57 8.41 6.24
N GLY A 148 -16.40 9.46 6.20
CA GLY A 148 -16.84 10.08 4.95
C GLY A 148 -15.68 10.67 4.15
N GLN A 149 -14.71 11.30 4.82
CA GLN A 149 -13.48 11.80 4.21
C GLN A 149 -12.67 10.66 3.59
N ALA A 150 -12.44 9.57 4.33
CA ALA A 150 -11.71 8.42 3.83
C ALA A 150 -12.38 7.77 2.61
N ASP A 151 -13.72 7.64 2.64
CA ASP A 151 -14.48 7.12 1.51
C ASP A 151 -14.40 8.03 0.28
N ALA A 152 -14.44 9.35 0.48
CA ALA A 152 -14.27 10.32 -0.61
C ALA A 152 -12.86 10.25 -1.22
N LEU A 153 -11.82 10.17 -0.38
CA LEU A 153 -10.43 10.01 -0.81
C LEU A 153 -10.24 8.72 -1.63
N ARG A 154 -10.76 7.58 -1.16
CA ARG A 154 -10.75 6.31 -1.91
C ARG A 154 -11.45 6.43 -3.25
N ALA A 155 -12.65 7.02 -3.27
CA ALA A 155 -13.40 7.23 -4.51
C ALA A 155 -12.68 8.14 -5.51
N ASN A 156 -11.80 9.03 -5.02
CA ASN A 156 -10.94 9.89 -5.83
C ASN A 156 -9.58 9.27 -6.18
N GLY A 157 -9.31 8.02 -5.78
CA GLY A 157 -8.02 7.33 -6.00
C GLY A 157 -6.90 7.75 -5.05
N GLN A 158 -7.19 8.53 -4.01
CA GLN A 158 -6.24 9.00 -2.99
C GLN A 158 -6.14 8.01 -1.83
N PHE A 159 -5.70 6.79 -2.15
CA PHE A 159 -5.65 5.68 -1.18
C PHE A 159 -4.66 5.90 -0.03
N PRO A 160 -3.44 6.43 -0.23
CA PRO A 160 -2.52 6.73 0.87
C PRO A 160 -3.15 7.65 1.94
N GLU A 161 -3.75 8.75 1.51
CA GLU A 161 -4.40 9.73 2.39
C GLU A 161 -5.61 9.12 3.09
N ALA A 162 -6.40 8.29 2.39
CA ALA A 162 -7.51 7.56 3.01
C ALA A 162 -7.03 6.64 4.13
N ARG A 163 -5.91 5.94 3.94
CA ARG A 163 -5.31 5.05 4.96
C ARG A 163 -4.79 5.81 6.16
N GLU A 164 -4.26 7.02 5.97
CA GLU A 164 -3.85 7.90 7.07
C GLU A 164 -5.05 8.27 7.95
N VAL A 165 -6.15 8.74 7.34
CA VAL A 165 -7.39 9.06 8.05
C VAL A 165 -7.97 7.84 8.77
N LEU A 166 -8.01 6.69 8.10
CA LEU A 166 -8.52 5.43 8.67
C LEU A 166 -7.62 4.88 9.77
N THR A 167 -6.31 5.07 9.67
CA THR A 167 -5.36 4.70 10.74
C THR A 167 -5.55 5.56 11.97
N LEU A 168 -5.71 6.87 11.79
CA LEU A 168 -6.03 7.80 12.88
C LEU A 168 -7.35 7.42 13.56
N LEU A 169 -8.37 7.07 12.78
CA LEU A 169 -9.65 6.59 13.30
C LEU A 169 -9.50 5.27 14.06
N ARG A 170 -8.74 4.31 13.52
CA ARG A 170 -8.51 3.01 14.19
C ARG A 170 -7.79 3.21 15.51
N ASP A 171 -6.81 4.11 15.57
CA ASP A 171 -6.08 4.39 16.81
C ASP A 171 -6.98 5.03 17.88
N ARG A 172 -8.03 5.77 17.48
CA ARG A 172 -9.06 6.34 18.40
C ARG A 172 -10.13 5.31 18.80
N GLU A 173 -10.50 4.42 17.89
CA GLU A 173 -11.59 3.46 18.04
C GLU A 173 -11.15 2.03 17.64
N PRO A 174 -10.22 1.40 18.38
CA PRO A 174 -9.60 0.14 17.97
C PRO A 174 -10.59 -1.01 17.79
N ASN A 175 -11.70 -1.00 18.54
CA ASN A 175 -12.72 -2.05 18.48
C ASN A 175 -13.74 -1.88 17.35
N ASN A 176 -13.66 -0.80 16.56
CA ASN A 176 -14.63 -0.52 15.50
C ASN A 176 -14.32 -1.33 14.23
N THR A 177 -15.11 -2.39 14.01
CA THR A 177 -14.94 -3.30 12.86
C THR A 177 -15.13 -2.60 11.52
N ALA A 178 -15.98 -1.58 11.43
CA ALA A 178 -16.21 -0.85 10.18
C ALA A 178 -14.97 -0.05 9.76
N ILE A 179 -14.26 0.56 10.72
CA ILE A 179 -12.98 1.25 10.46
C ILE A 179 -11.94 0.24 9.96
N ARG A 180 -11.83 -0.93 10.60
CA ARG A 180 -10.89 -1.98 10.19
C ARG A 180 -11.18 -2.50 8.78
N GLN A 181 -12.45 -2.78 8.48
CA GLN A 181 -12.86 -3.21 7.14
C GLN A 181 -12.56 -2.13 6.09
N ALA A 182 -12.86 -0.87 6.37
CA ALA A 182 -12.56 0.24 5.48
C ALA A 182 -11.05 0.41 5.24
N LEU A 183 -10.22 0.30 6.29
CA LEU A 183 -8.76 0.36 6.18
C LEU A 183 -8.21 -0.78 5.33
N PHE A 184 -8.69 -2.01 5.56
CA PHE A 184 -8.30 -3.15 4.74
C PHE A 184 -8.72 -2.96 3.27
N SER A 185 -9.93 -2.47 3.03
CA SER A 185 -10.44 -2.22 1.66
C SER A 185 -9.60 -1.15 0.95
N ALA A 186 -9.14 -0.12 1.68
CA ALA A 186 -8.23 0.90 1.16
C ALA A 186 -6.85 0.35 0.76
N TRP A 187 -6.42 -0.80 1.29
CA TRP A 187 -5.24 -1.52 0.79
C TRP A 187 -5.58 -2.38 -0.43
N ALA A 188 -6.66 -3.16 -0.34
CA ALA A 188 -7.05 -4.12 -1.37
C ALA A 188 -7.46 -3.46 -2.71
N GLU A 189 -8.03 -2.25 -2.64
CA GLU A 189 -8.51 -1.51 -3.82
C GLU A 189 -7.45 -0.57 -4.42
N ASP A 190 -6.32 -0.34 -3.73
CA ASP A 190 -5.27 0.57 -4.21
C ASP A 190 -4.50 -0.07 -5.37
N PRO A 191 -4.63 0.45 -6.61
CA PRO A 191 -3.96 -0.13 -7.78
C PRO A 191 -2.45 0.07 -7.77
N GLU A 192 -1.89 0.98 -6.96
CA GLU A 192 -0.45 1.11 -6.78
C GLU A 192 0.09 0.09 -5.78
N PHE A 193 -0.77 -0.41 -4.86
CA PHE A 193 -0.41 -1.40 -3.86
C PHE A 193 -0.65 -2.84 -4.35
N VAL A 194 -1.84 -3.11 -4.89
CA VAL A 194 -2.22 -4.37 -5.56
C VAL A 194 -2.23 -4.16 -7.07
N ARG A 195 -1.05 -3.88 -7.62
CA ARG A 195 -0.89 -3.57 -9.04
C ARG A 195 -1.08 -4.80 -9.94
N PRO A 196 -1.78 -4.66 -11.08
CA PRO A 196 -1.73 -5.66 -12.16
C PRO A 196 -0.28 -5.89 -12.63
N VAL A 197 0.01 -7.09 -13.13
CA VAL A 197 1.35 -7.42 -13.65
C VAL A 197 1.74 -6.43 -14.75
N HIS A 198 2.84 -5.71 -14.54
CA HIS A 198 3.34 -4.72 -15.49
C HIS A 198 4.31 -5.36 -16.48
N THR A 199 4.11 -5.13 -17.79
CA THR A 199 5.03 -5.63 -18.82
C THR A 199 6.09 -4.57 -19.06
N LEU A 200 7.36 -4.87 -18.79
CA LEU A 200 8.44 -3.91 -18.93
C LEU A 200 8.71 -3.60 -20.41
N GLU A 201 8.66 -2.31 -20.75
CA GLU A 201 8.92 -1.79 -22.09
C GLU A 201 10.30 -1.12 -22.17
N ARG A 202 11.12 -1.55 -23.15
CA ARG A 202 12.44 -0.96 -23.36
C ARG A 202 12.34 0.46 -23.92
N GLY A 203 13.10 1.40 -23.35
CA GLY A 203 13.04 2.83 -23.64
C GLY A 203 11.97 3.59 -22.85
N VAL A 204 11.13 2.89 -22.08
CA VAL A 204 10.16 3.46 -21.14
C VAL A 204 10.56 3.10 -19.71
N ASP A 205 10.63 1.80 -19.40
CA ASP A 205 10.93 1.30 -18.06
C ASP A 205 12.43 1.02 -17.85
N TYR A 206 13.17 0.78 -18.94
CA TYR A 206 14.61 0.51 -18.91
C TYR A 206 15.23 0.63 -20.32
N ASP A 207 16.50 0.98 -20.40
CA ASP A 207 17.34 0.84 -21.58
C ASP A 207 18.23 -0.39 -21.51
N LEU A 208 18.74 -0.71 -20.31
CA LEU A 208 19.73 -1.76 -20.08
C LEU A 208 19.38 -2.59 -18.86
N ILE A 209 19.68 -3.89 -18.98
CA ILE A 209 19.65 -4.84 -17.88
C ILE A 209 21.10 -5.22 -17.60
N ARG A 210 21.50 -5.13 -16.33
CA ARG A 210 22.84 -5.52 -15.89
C ARG A 210 22.73 -6.49 -14.71
N SER A 211 23.75 -7.31 -14.52
CA SER A 211 23.90 -8.04 -13.26
C SER A 211 24.03 -7.04 -12.12
N LEU A 212 23.25 -7.22 -11.05
CA LEU A 212 23.54 -6.52 -9.79
C LEU A 212 24.79 -7.12 -9.15
N GLY A 213 24.95 -8.44 -9.27
CA GLY A 213 26.03 -9.19 -8.64
C GLY A 213 25.81 -9.37 -7.14
N GLY A 214 26.64 -10.20 -6.50
CA GLY A 214 26.48 -10.58 -5.11
C GLY A 214 25.39 -11.64 -4.91
N GLY A 215 25.64 -12.58 -3.99
CA GLY A 215 24.69 -13.63 -3.63
C GLY A 215 24.68 -14.85 -4.55
N SER A 216 23.85 -15.82 -4.17
CA SER A 216 23.66 -17.11 -4.85
C SER A 216 22.50 -17.11 -5.84
N THR A 217 21.67 -16.06 -5.86
CA THR A 217 20.49 -15.92 -6.73
C THR A 217 20.75 -14.98 -7.90
N ILE A 218 19.90 -15.08 -8.93
CA ILE A 218 19.95 -14.17 -10.07
C ILE A 218 19.24 -12.88 -9.69
N THR A 219 20.01 -11.80 -9.54
CA THR A 219 19.51 -10.45 -9.30
C THR A 219 20.12 -9.49 -10.31
N LEU A 220 19.25 -8.70 -10.91
CA LEU A 220 19.57 -7.78 -11.99
C LEU A 220 19.29 -6.35 -11.53
N ARG A 221 19.84 -5.38 -12.25
CA ARG A 221 19.46 -3.98 -12.13
C ARG A 221 18.96 -3.47 -13.47
N LEU A 222 17.91 -2.67 -13.42
CA LEU A 222 17.32 -1.97 -14.55
C LEU A 222 17.86 -0.55 -14.59
N GLN A 223 18.36 -0.13 -15.75
CA GLN A 223 18.90 1.22 -15.97
C GLN A 223 18.11 1.93 -17.05
N LEU A 224 17.85 3.22 -16.87
CA LEU A 224 17.26 4.12 -17.87
C LEU A 224 18.17 5.36 -17.98
N GLY A 225 18.75 5.60 -19.14
CA GLY A 225 19.90 6.50 -19.26
C GLY A 225 21.06 6.07 -18.35
N ASP A 226 21.55 7.00 -17.53
CA ASP A 226 22.64 6.78 -16.58
C ASP A 226 22.14 6.33 -15.19
N ASP A 227 20.83 6.36 -14.95
CA ASP A 227 20.24 6.09 -13.65
C ASP A 227 19.93 4.60 -13.46
N THR A 228 20.12 4.11 -12.23
CA THR A 228 19.62 2.78 -11.83
C THR A 228 18.24 2.98 -11.21
N LEU A 229 17.22 2.43 -11.84
CA LEU A 229 15.84 2.61 -11.41
C LEU A 229 15.39 1.59 -10.38
N ALA A 230 15.83 0.34 -10.57
CA ALA A 230 15.37 -0.77 -9.76
C ALA A 230 16.33 -1.96 -9.73
N ALA A 231 16.21 -2.73 -8.66
CA ALA A 231 16.62 -4.12 -8.66
C ALA A 231 15.49 -4.97 -9.25
N LEU A 232 15.85 -5.96 -10.07
CA LEU A 232 14.93 -6.96 -10.62
C LEU A 232 15.35 -8.33 -10.09
N LYS A 233 14.53 -8.93 -9.22
CA LYS A 233 14.69 -10.32 -8.77
C LYS A 233 13.70 -11.18 -9.55
N VAL A 234 14.23 -12.11 -10.32
CA VAL A 234 13.49 -12.85 -11.34
C VAL A 234 13.10 -14.24 -10.85
N ASP A 235 12.05 -14.78 -11.47
CA ASP A 235 11.66 -16.17 -11.28
C ASP A 235 12.77 -17.12 -11.76
N GLN A 236 13.11 -18.09 -10.91
CA GLN A 236 14.29 -18.92 -11.10
C GLN A 236 14.19 -20.26 -10.37
N THR A 237 14.94 -21.25 -10.85
CA THR A 237 15.01 -22.60 -10.26
C THR A 237 15.76 -22.62 -8.92
N ARG A 238 16.51 -21.55 -8.60
CA ARG A 238 17.23 -21.39 -7.33
C ARG A 238 16.23 -21.04 -6.23
N ARG A 239 15.75 -22.06 -5.53
CA ARG A 239 14.71 -22.00 -4.47
C ARG A 239 15.12 -21.23 -3.19
N GLN A 240 16.13 -20.36 -3.27
CA GLN A 240 16.59 -19.53 -2.16
C GLN A 240 15.93 -18.15 -2.17
N SER A 241 15.30 -17.75 -3.28
CA SER A 241 14.55 -16.49 -3.39
C SER A 241 13.30 -16.69 -4.23
N ASN A 242 12.18 -16.17 -3.74
CA ASN A 242 10.91 -16.09 -4.44
C ASN A 242 10.54 -14.61 -4.64
N TYR A 243 10.34 -14.19 -5.90
CA TYR A 243 9.98 -12.81 -6.20
C TYR A 243 8.61 -12.41 -5.64
N ARG A 244 7.66 -13.35 -5.56
CA ARG A 244 6.32 -13.10 -4.97
C ARG A 244 6.40 -12.93 -3.46
N ALA A 245 7.35 -13.59 -2.79
CA ALA A 245 7.62 -13.36 -1.37
C ALA A 245 8.16 -11.93 -1.09
N GLU A 246 8.95 -11.36 -2.00
CA GLU A 246 9.41 -9.96 -1.88
C GLU A 246 8.23 -8.96 -1.94
N ILE A 247 7.29 -9.20 -2.87
CA ILE A 247 6.08 -8.37 -3.02
C ILE A 247 5.16 -8.54 -1.80
N ALA A 248 4.94 -9.77 -1.37
CA ALA A 248 4.14 -10.06 -0.19
C ALA A 248 4.74 -9.42 1.07
N ALA A 249 6.07 -9.44 1.24
CA ALA A 249 6.73 -8.76 2.34
C ALA A 249 6.51 -7.23 2.29
N TYR A 250 6.71 -6.61 1.11
CA TYR A 250 6.44 -5.19 0.90
C TYR A 250 4.99 -4.81 1.28
N ARG A 251 4.01 -5.64 0.91
CA ARG A 251 2.60 -5.39 1.24
C ARG A 251 2.28 -5.64 2.71
N LEU A 252 2.77 -6.74 3.28
CA LEU A 252 2.48 -7.11 4.65
C LEU A 252 2.99 -6.05 5.65
N CYS A 253 4.15 -5.49 5.39
CA CYS A 253 4.83 -4.63 6.34
C CYS A 253 4.09 -3.34 6.74
N PRO A 254 3.56 -2.52 5.81
CA PRO A 254 2.74 -1.37 6.19
C PRO A 254 1.40 -1.78 6.82
N MET A 255 0.81 -2.92 6.44
CA MET A 255 -0.40 -3.45 7.07
C MET A 255 -0.15 -3.84 8.54
N LEU A 256 1.04 -4.36 8.86
CA LEU A 256 1.48 -4.66 10.22
C LEU A 256 2.09 -3.47 10.97
N ARG A 257 2.25 -2.32 10.31
CA ARG A 257 2.95 -1.15 10.86
C ARG A 257 4.32 -1.50 11.43
N CYS A 258 5.12 -2.22 10.65
CA CYS A 258 6.49 -2.65 10.99
C CYS A 258 7.36 -1.56 11.65
N GLY A 259 7.20 -0.30 11.27
CA GLY A 259 8.06 0.78 11.77
C GLY A 259 9.48 0.82 11.18
N PHE A 260 9.76 -0.06 10.21
CA PHE A 260 10.89 -0.02 9.29
C PHE A 260 10.36 -0.05 7.85
N ASN A 261 11.24 0.15 6.86
CA ASN A 261 10.85 0.30 5.47
C ASN A 261 11.18 -0.94 4.64
N ILE A 262 10.28 -1.30 3.72
CA ILE A 262 10.56 -2.20 2.60
C ILE A 262 10.35 -1.37 1.32
N PRO A 263 11.34 -1.31 0.40
CA PRO A 263 11.18 -0.53 -0.81
C PRO A 263 9.98 -0.97 -1.64
N TYR A 264 9.37 0.00 -2.32
CA TYR A 264 8.26 -0.22 -3.23
C TYR A 264 8.57 -1.37 -4.19
N SER A 265 7.70 -2.38 -4.18
CA SER A 265 7.90 -3.64 -4.90
C SER A 265 6.61 -4.09 -5.57
N TYR A 266 6.66 -4.40 -6.87
CA TYR A 266 5.50 -4.90 -7.62
C TYR A 266 5.91 -5.94 -8.67
N GLU A 267 4.94 -6.74 -9.10
CA GLU A 267 5.16 -7.78 -10.09
C GLU A 267 5.35 -7.18 -11.49
N VAL A 268 6.38 -7.67 -12.16
CA VAL A 268 6.68 -7.34 -13.54
C VAL A 268 6.92 -8.59 -14.36
N ARG A 269 6.74 -8.47 -15.67
CA ARG A 269 7.18 -9.46 -16.65
C ARG A 269 7.93 -8.81 -17.78
N ILE A 270 8.87 -9.53 -18.38
CA ILE A 270 9.64 -9.08 -19.54
C ILE A 270 9.60 -10.12 -20.65
N GLU A 271 9.27 -9.71 -21.88
CA GLU A 271 9.31 -10.58 -23.06
C GLU A 271 10.74 -11.10 -23.24
N ARG A 272 10.90 -12.40 -23.49
CA ARG A 272 12.21 -13.07 -23.64
C ARG A 272 13.14 -12.36 -24.62
N ARG A 273 12.60 -11.92 -25.75
CA ARG A 273 13.36 -11.19 -26.76
C ARG A 273 13.84 -9.83 -26.26
N GLU A 274 13.00 -9.11 -25.53
CA GLU A 274 13.36 -7.81 -24.96
C GLU A 274 14.37 -7.96 -23.80
N PHE A 275 14.25 -9.01 -22.98
CA PHE A 275 15.28 -9.36 -22.00
C PHE A 275 16.64 -9.59 -22.66
N MET A 276 16.70 -10.42 -23.71
CA MET A 276 17.95 -10.69 -24.42
C MET A 276 18.55 -9.42 -25.03
N ARG A 277 17.72 -8.54 -25.61
CA ARG A 277 18.14 -7.24 -26.14
C ARG A 277 18.66 -6.32 -25.04
N GLY A 278 17.94 -6.21 -23.91
CA GLY A 278 18.28 -5.36 -22.78
C GLY A 278 19.57 -5.79 -22.08
N TYR A 279 19.80 -7.10 -21.94
CA TYR A 279 21.04 -7.65 -21.38
C TYR A 279 22.17 -7.77 -22.40
N ARG A 280 21.87 -7.62 -23.70
CA ARG A 280 22.80 -7.71 -24.85
C ARG A 280 23.40 -9.11 -25.04
N ILE A 281 22.56 -10.13 -24.98
CA ILE A 281 22.91 -11.53 -25.32
C ILE A 281 22.19 -11.98 -26.59
N SER A 282 22.82 -12.84 -27.37
CA SER A 282 22.28 -13.32 -28.65
C SER A 282 21.47 -14.60 -28.52
N SER A 283 21.62 -15.35 -27.42
CA SER A 283 20.90 -16.60 -27.19
C SER A 283 20.79 -16.90 -25.69
N LEU A 284 19.73 -17.61 -25.32
CA LEU A 284 19.49 -18.21 -23.99
C LEU A 284 19.50 -19.74 -24.07
N ASP A 285 20.03 -20.30 -25.16
CA ASP A 285 20.23 -21.73 -25.31
C ASP A 285 21.21 -22.25 -24.24
N PRO A 286 20.91 -23.35 -23.53
CA PRO A 286 21.78 -23.86 -22.47
C PRO A 286 23.20 -24.21 -22.91
N GLU A 287 23.41 -24.73 -24.12
CA GLU A 287 24.75 -25.03 -24.64
C GLU A 287 25.53 -23.72 -24.90
N PHE A 288 24.84 -22.71 -25.43
CA PHE A 288 25.40 -21.36 -25.58
C PHE A 288 25.74 -20.71 -24.23
N LEU A 289 24.88 -20.84 -23.22
CA LEU A 289 25.10 -20.28 -21.90
C LEU A 289 26.21 -21.03 -21.13
N ALA A 290 26.32 -22.34 -21.29
CA ALA A 290 27.38 -23.15 -20.67
C ALA A 290 28.78 -22.79 -21.19
N THR A 291 28.87 -22.21 -22.38
CA THR A 291 30.13 -21.70 -22.96
C THR A 291 30.33 -20.20 -22.75
N HIS A 292 29.34 -19.49 -22.19
CA HIS A 292 29.47 -18.08 -21.85
C HIS A 292 30.32 -17.88 -20.60
N GLU A 293 31.32 -17.01 -20.70
CA GLU A 293 32.03 -16.50 -19.52
C GLU A 293 31.21 -15.41 -18.83
N GLY A 294 31.24 -15.38 -17.50
CA GLY A 294 30.62 -14.32 -16.69
C GLY A 294 29.18 -14.60 -16.25
N TYR A 295 28.48 -13.54 -15.83
CA TYR A 295 27.22 -13.67 -15.08
C TYR A 295 26.07 -14.33 -15.88
N ALA A 296 26.08 -14.21 -17.21
CA ALA A 296 25.04 -14.77 -18.07
C ALA A 296 24.97 -16.30 -18.02
N ALA A 297 26.06 -16.99 -17.64
CA ALA A 297 26.06 -18.45 -17.45
C ALA A 297 25.00 -18.90 -16.42
N ASN A 298 24.62 -18.03 -15.50
CA ASN A 298 23.57 -18.30 -14.51
C ASN A 298 22.17 -18.37 -15.13
N PHE A 299 21.95 -17.84 -16.34
CA PHE A 299 20.60 -17.71 -16.92
C PHE A 299 19.94 -19.03 -17.33
N VAL A 300 20.68 -20.15 -17.23
CA VAL A 300 20.10 -21.50 -17.32
C VAL A 300 19.06 -21.77 -16.23
N ASP A 301 19.13 -21.03 -15.11
CA ASP A 301 18.22 -21.16 -13.99
C ASP A 301 16.98 -20.25 -14.08
N LEU A 302 16.83 -19.43 -15.14
CA LEU A 302 15.64 -18.60 -15.32
C LEU A 302 14.41 -19.43 -15.68
N ILE A 303 13.28 -19.12 -15.07
CA ILE A 303 11.99 -19.75 -15.38
C ILE A 303 11.23 -18.86 -16.37
N TRP A 304 10.85 -19.43 -17.50
CA TRP A 304 10.12 -18.75 -18.57
C TRP A 304 8.67 -19.26 -18.63
N THR A 305 7.71 -18.37 -18.48
CA THR A 305 6.27 -18.67 -18.57
C THR A 305 5.77 -18.33 -19.97
N THR A 306 4.89 -19.15 -20.54
CA THR A 306 4.26 -18.88 -21.84
C THR A 306 2.84 -18.36 -21.62
N GLU A 307 2.56 -17.15 -22.09
CA GLU A 307 1.29 -16.45 -21.94
C GLU A 307 0.92 -15.80 -23.27
N ASP A 308 -0.31 -16.02 -23.75
CA ASP A 308 -0.80 -15.47 -25.03
C ASP A 308 0.12 -15.77 -26.25
N GLY A 309 0.84 -16.89 -26.21
CA GLY A 309 1.76 -17.32 -27.27
C GLY A 309 3.16 -16.70 -27.18
N GLU A 310 3.39 -15.82 -26.22
CA GLU A 310 4.68 -15.18 -25.96
C GLU A 310 5.35 -15.74 -24.70
N SER A 311 6.68 -15.64 -24.64
CA SER A 311 7.47 -16.14 -23.50
C SER A 311 7.94 -14.98 -22.63
N TYR A 312 7.57 -15.02 -21.35
CA TYR A 312 7.87 -13.99 -20.36
C TYR A 312 8.73 -14.51 -19.22
N LEU A 313 9.61 -13.66 -18.71
CA LEU A 313 10.28 -13.84 -17.43
C LEU A 313 9.57 -12.97 -16.40
N HIS A 314 9.00 -13.59 -15.38
CA HIS A 314 8.38 -12.87 -14.26
C HIS A 314 9.43 -12.49 -13.22
N GLY A 315 9.13 -11.47 -12.43
CA GLY A 315 9.97 -11.03 -11.33
C GLY A 315 9.33 -9.91 -10.54
N VAL A 316 10.09 -9.43 -9.55
CA VAL A 316 9.74 -8.24 -8.79
C VAL A 316 10.61 -7.07 -9.26
N TRP A 317 9.96 -5.98 -9.63
CA TRP A 317 10.60 -4.67 -9.72
C TRP A 317 10.64 -4.11 -8.32
N LYS A 318 11.84 -3.80 -7.83
CA LYS A 318 12.07 -3.22 -6.50
C LYS A 318 12.75 -1.88 -6.64
N ALA A 319 12.15 -0.83 -6.08
CA ALA A 319 12.69 0.51 -6.11
C ALA A 319 14.16 0.53 -5.65
N TRP A 320 14.99 1.26 -6.40
CA TRP A 320 16.40 1.39 -6.08
C TRP A 320 16.61 2.26 -4.83
N ALA A 321 17.33 1.71 -3.85
CA ALA A 321 17.85 2.49 -2.72
C ALA A 321 19.26 2.97 -3.07
N SER A 322 19.40 4.26 -3.38
CA SER A 322 20.67 4.87 -3.80
C SER A 322 21.63 5.14 -2.65
N HIS A 323 21.12 5.26 -1.43
CA HIS A 323 21.89 5.59 -0.22
C HIS A 323 21.43 4.74 0.95
N PHE A 324 22.37 4.06 1.59
CA PHE A 324 22.21 3.33 2.86
C PHE A 324 23.59 2.91 3.37
N THR A 325 23.69 2.62 4.66
CA THR A 325 24.79 1.86 5.26
C THR A 325 24.31 0.49 5.75
N GLN A 326 25.23 -0.33 6.26
CA GLN A 326 24.94 -1.64 6.83
C GLN A 326 24.94 -1.54 8.36
N PHE A 327 23.85 -1.97 8.98
CA PHE A 327 23.80 -2.14 10.42
C PHE A 327 24.18 -3.57 10.77
N ALA A 328 25.31 -3.75 11.47
CA ALA A 328 25.80 -5.06 11.89
C ALA A 328 24.96 -5.63 13.05
N ILE A 329 23.75 -6.08 12.74
CA ILE A 329 22.79 -6.67 13.68
C ILE A 329 23.36 -7.88 14.42
N GLU A 330 24.37 -8.54 13.86
CA GLU A 330 25.06 -9.67 14.47
C GLU A 330 25.91 -9.28 15.70
N TYR A 331 26.18 -7.99 15.94
CA TYR A 331 26.76 -7.54 17.21
C TYR A 331 25.71 -7.45 18.32
N GLU A 332 25.08 -8.59 18.63
CA GLU A 332 23.94 -8.75 19.55
C GLU A 332 24.17 -8.05 20.90
N SER A 333 25.38 -8.16 21.46
CA SER A 333 25.82 -7.48 22.71
C SER A 333 25.64 -5.95 22.73
N VAL A 334 25.39 -5.31 21.59
CA VAL A 334 25.17 -3.86 21.50
C VAL A 334 23.72 -3.50 21.77
N TRP A 335 22.77 -4.37 21.40
CA TRP A 335 21.35 -4.03 21.35
C TRP A 335 20.44 -5.02 22.09
N GLU A 336 20.92 -6.20 22.49
CA GLU A 336 20.11 -7.23 23.15
C GLU A 336 19.37 -6.69 24.39
N ASP A 337 20.08 -5.99 25.27
CA ASP A 337 19.52 -5.35 26.47
C ASP A 337 18.38 -4.35 26.18
N TRP A 338 18.27 -3.86 24.94
CA TRP A 338 17.25 -2.90 24.54
C TRP A 338 15.89 -3.58 24.32
N VAL A 339 15.90 -4.85 23.91
CA VAL A 339 14.72 -5.59 23.46
C VAL A 339 14.30 -6.72 24.40
N VAL A 340 15.00 -6.88 25.54
CA VAL A 340 14.61 -7.83 26.60
C VAL A 340 13.90 -7.14 27.76
N TRP A 341 12.93 -7.81 28.37
CA TRP A 341 12.06 -7.26 29.42
C TRP A 341 12.85 -6.81 30.66
N ASP A 342 13.89 -7.55 31.05
CA ASP A 342 14.75 -7.31 32.22
C ASP A 342 15.98 -6.43 31.93
N GLY A 343 16.16 -6.00 30.68
CA GLY A 343 17.22 -5.07 30.29
C GLY A 343 16.98 -3.67 30.88
N ASP A 344 18.03 -2.91 31.14
CA ASP A 344 17.92 -1.57 31.74
C ASP A 344 17.19 -0.58 30.78
N PRO A 345 15.97 -0.11 31.10
CA PRO A 345 15.22 0.76 30.21
C PRO A 345 15.87 2.15 30.04
N THR A 346 16.77 2.56 30.94
CA THR A 346 17.46 3.86 30.83
C THR A 346 18.46 3.89 29.66
N LEU A 347 18.91 2.71 29.19
CA LEU A 347 19.72 2.60 27.97
C LEU A 347 18.98 3.08 26.72
N LEU A 348 17.64 3.11 26.75
CA LEU A 348 16.83 3.56 25.61
C LEU A 348 16.70 5.08 25.53
N ASP A 349 17.03 5.78 26.62
CA ASP A 349 16.95 7.23 26.74
C ASP A 349 18.29 7.91 26.43
N GLN A 350 19.35 7.12 26.26
CA GLN A 350 20.66 7.65 25.87
C GLN A 350 20.64 8.18 24.42
N PRO A 351 21.45 9.21 24.12
CA PRO A 351 21.65 9.66 22.74
C PRO A 351 22.08 8.51 21.83
N PHE A 352 21.56 8.48 20.60
CA PHE A 352 21.88 7.44 19.61
C PHE A 352 23.39 7.20 19.46
N GLU A 353 24.18 8.27 19.42
CA GLU A 353 25.64 8.21 19.32
C GLU A 353 26.31 7.45 20.46
N ASP A 354 25.78 7.58 21.68
CA ASP A 354 26.26 6.85 22.87
C ASP A 354 25.88 5.37 22.76
N ALA A 355 24.64 5.09 22.35
CA ALA A 355 24.10 3.73 22.25
C ALA A 355 24.89 2.85 21.28
N ILE A 356 25.22 3.37 20.10
CA ILE A 356 25.94 2.61 19.07
C ILE A 356 27.47 2.71 19.21
N ARG A 357 28.00 3.46 20.19
CA ARG A 357 29.45 3.61 20.43
C ARG A 357 30.22 2.28 20.46
N PRO A 358 29.71 1.18 21.03
CA PRO A 358 30.41 -0.11 21.01
C PRO A 358 30.73 -0.66 19.61
N LEU A 359 30.07 -0.17 18.56
CA LEU A 359 30.37 -0.52 17.16
C LEU A 359 31.64 0.18 16.64
N ARG A 360 32.07 1.26 17.27
CA ARG A 360 33.23 2.03 16.83
C ARG A 360 34.50 1.19 16.87
N GLY A 361 35.23 1.16 15.75
CA GLY A 361 36.48 0.41 15.61
C GLY A 361 36.30 -1.09 15.35
N ARG A 362 35.07 -1.61 15.25
CA ARG A 362 34.81 -2.98 14.78
C ARG A 362 34.89 -3.02 13.25
N ASP A 363 35.47 -4.09 12.68
CA ASP A 363 35.70 -4.29 11.23
C ASP A 363 34.43 -4.09 10.36
N ARG A 364 33.24 -4.25 10.95
CA ARG A 364 31.93 -4.08 10.30
C ARG A 364 30.96 -3.22 11.09
N GLY A 365 31.44 -2.45 12.07
CA GLY A 365 30.57 -1.67 12.94
C GLY A 365 29.92 -0.46 12.26
N ARG A 366 30.53 0.06 11.18
CA ARG A 366 30.01 1.18 10.37
C ARG A 366 29.57 2.41 11.18
N TYR A 367 30.20 2.65 12.34
CA TYR A 367 29.77 3.66 13.31
C TYR A 367 29.59 5.06 12.70
N ASP A 368 30.59 5.56 11.97
CA ASP A 368 30.53 6.92 11.40
C ASP A 368 29.43 7.02 10.32
N GLU A 369 29.29 6.01 9.46
CA GLU A 369 28.24 5.94 8.44
C GLU A 369 26.83 5.85 9.07
N LEU A 370 26.67 5.12 10.18
CA LEU A 370 25.42 5.05 10.93
C LEU A 370 25.05 6.41 11.57
N LEU A 371 26.04 7.22 11.95
CA LEU A 371 25.79 8.58 12.44
C LEU A 371 25.33 9.52 11.32
N GLU A 372 25.85 9.33 10.10
CA GLU A 372 25.42 10.08 8.91
C GLU A 372 23.98 9.72 8.52
N GLU A 373 23.63 8.43 8.58
CA GLU A 373 22.33 7.88 8.20
C GLU A 373 21.28 7.87 9.33
N ARG A 374 21.55 8.51 10.48
CA ARG A 374 20.69 8.39 11.67
C ARG A 374 19.34 9.13 11.56
N GLY A 375 19.23 10.12 10.68
CA GLY A 375 18.08 11.04 10.67
C GLY A 375 17.81 11.64 12.07
N ASP A 376 16.55 11.60 12.50
CA ASP A 376 16.09 12.01 13.85
C ASP A 376 15.84 10.82 14.79
N ILE A 377 16.43 9.66 14.51
CA ILE A 377 16.16 8.43 15.27
C ILE A 377 16.66 8.55 16.72
N THR A 378 15.87 8.01 17.65
CA THR A 378 16.27 7.77 19.05
C THR A 378 16.70 6.33 19.25
N THR A 379 17.47 6.06 20.32
CA THR A 379 17.84 4.68 20.72
C THR A 379 16.61 3.82 20.94
N ARG A 380 15.58 4.35 21.60
CA ARG A 380 14.27 3.70 21.77
C ARG A 380 13.60 3.34 20.43
N SER A 381 13.64 4.24 19.44
CA SER A 381 13.08 3.96 18.12
C SER A 381 13.88 2.87 17.39
N LEU A 382 15.21 2.89 17.48
CA LEU A 382 16.05 1.80 16.92
C LEU A 382 15.72 0.46 17.56
N ALA A 383 15.63 0.39 18.90
CA ALA A 383 15.28 -0.82 19.63
C ALA A 383 13.93 -1.40 19.19
N ARG A 384 12.91 -0.53 19.05
CA ARG A 384 11.60 -0.90 18.52
C ARG A 384 11.71 -1.47 17.10
N GLN A 385 12.52 -0.86 16.23
CA GLN A 385 12.72 -1.35 14.87
C GLN A 385 13.42 -2.71 14.85
N ILE A 386 14.41 -2.97 15.72
CA ILE A 386 15.06 -4.28 15.85
C ILE A 386 14.04 -5.33 16.29
N SER A 387 13.27 -5.05 17.34
CA SER A 387 12.16 -5.92 17.78
C SER A 387 11.21 -6.25 16.62
N ASN A 388 10.72 -5.22 15.94
CA ASN A 388 9.75 -5.39 14.86
C ASN A 388 10.34 -6.15 13.65
N LEU A 389 11.62 -5.94 13.32
CA LEU A 389 12.30 -6.66 12.25
C LEU A 389 12.39 -8.16 12.56
N LEU A 390 12.75 -8.53 13.79
CA LEU A 390 12.85 -9.92 14.22
C LEU A 390 11.48 -10.61 14.30
N VAL A 391 10.44 -9.90 14.76
CA VAL A 391 9.05 -10.38 14.69
C VAL A 391 8.62 -10.60 13.25
N PHE A 392 8.89 -9.66 12.36
CA PHE A 392 8.54 -9.76 10.95
C PHE A 392 9.26 -10.94 10.29
N ASP A 393 10.57 -11.08 10.51
CA ASP A 393 11.36 -12.19 9.97
C ASP A 393 10.89 -13.56 10.50
N PHE A 394 10.45 -13.65 11.75
CA PHE A 394 9.81 -14.86 12.26
C PHE A 394 8.50 -15.17 11.52
N LEU A 395 7.61 -14.17 11.41
CA LEU A 395 6.32 -14.31 10.74
C LEU A 395 6.46 -14.69 9.26
N ILE A 396 7.44 -14.15 8.55
CA ILE A 396 7.70 -14.50 7.14
C ILE A 396 8.78 -15.57 6.98
N ASN A 397 9.35 -16.14 8.04
CA ASN A 397 10.38 -17.18 7.97
C ASN A 397 11.68 -16.73 7.28
N ASN A 398 12.00 -15.43 7.33
CA ASN A 398 13.20 -14.92 6.69
C ASN A 398 14.43 -15.29 7.52
N TRP A 399 15.14 -16.33 7.10
CA TRP A 399 16.30 -16.89 7.79
C TRP A 399 17.61 -16.20 7.47
N ASP A 400 17.63 -15.34 6.44
CA ASP A 400 18.85 -14.77 5.89
C ASP A 400 19.18 -13.38 6.48
N ARG A 401 18.41 -12.87 7.45
CA ARG A 401 18.67 -11.54 8.05
C ARG A 401 20.08 -11.40 8.64
N PHE A 402 20.56 -12.46 9.29
CA PHE A 402 21.87 -12.50 9.95
C PHE A 402 22.87 -13.21 9.04
N SER A 403 23.91 -12.51 8.64
CA SER A 403 24.96 -13.06 7.81
C SER A 403 26.18 -13.41 8.65
N GLY A 404 26.52 -14.70 8.69
CA GLY A 404 27.62 -15.18 9.54
C GLY A 404 28.99 -14.62 9.15
N ALA A 405 29.28 -14.50 7.86
CA ALA A 405 30.58 -14.04 7.35
C ALA A 405 30.59 -12.56 6.93
N TYR A 406 29.42 -11.94 6.76
CA TYR A 406 29.30 -10.59 6.22
C TYR A 406 28.30 -9.78 7.04
N TYR A 407 28.72 -9.31 8.21
CA TYR A 407 27.83 -8.60 9.14
C TYR A 407 27.14 -7.41 8.48
N GLY A 408 25.84 -7.29 8.72
CA GLY A 408 24.98 -6.20 8.24
C GLY A 408 24.62 -6.22 6.76
N VAL A 409 25.08 -7.19 5.96
CA VAL A 409 24.78 -7.19 4.51
C VAL A 409 23.31 -7.31 4.17
N ASN A 410 22.50 -7.91 5.05
CA ASN A 410 21.06 -8.09 4.89
C ASN A 410 20.26 -7.21 5.87
N CYS A 411 20.91 -6.22 6.47
CA CYS A 411 20.33 -5.28 7.43
C CYS A 411 20.79 -3.86 7.06
N GLN A 412 20.18 -3.31 6.02
CA GLN A 412 20.51 -1.97 5.54
C GLN A 412 19.82 -0.90 6.40
N PHE A 413 20.45 0.26 6.54
CA PHE A 413 19.98 1.36 7.37
C PHE A 413 20.18 2.70 6.65
N ALA A 414 19.12 3.50 6.60
CA ALA A 414 19.12 4.83 5.97
C ALA A 414 18.09 5.73 6.65
N ASP A 415 18.40 7.02 6.76
CA ASP A 415 17.49 8.05 7.29
C ASP A 415 16.80 7.68 8.62
N GLY A 416 17.49 6.97 9.51
CA GLY A 416 16.94 6.55 10.80
C GLY A 416 16.02 5.32 10.73
N HIS A 417 16.06 4.56 9.65
CA HIS A 417 15.21 3.39 9.44
C HIS A 417 15.98 2.20 8.89
N PHE A 418 15.63 0.99 9.33
CA PHE A 418 16.01 -0.21 8.57
C PHE A 418 15.32 -0.20 7.21
N LEU A 419 16.09 -0.57 6.19
CA LEU A 419 15.61 -0.91 4.86
C LEU A 419 15.72 -2.43 4.70
N SER A 420 14.59 -3.15 4.69
CA SER A 420 14.61 -4.60 4.50
C SER A 420 14.57 -4.96 3.01
N LEU A 421 15.75 -5.17 2.42
CA LEU A 421 15.92 -5.39 0.97
C LEU A 421 15.83 -6.86 0.52
N ASP A 422 16.01 -7.84 1.42
CA ASP A 422 16.15 -9.25 1.04
C ASP A 422 15.11 -10.12 1.75
N ASN A 423 13.86 -10.06 1.26
CA ASN A 423 12.73 -10.81 1.82
C ASN A 423 12.34 -12.02 0.96
N GLY A 424 13.01 -12.26 -0.17
CA GLY A 424 12.70 -13.37 -1.06
C GLY A 424 12.99 -14.74 -0.45
N ALA A 425 13.81 -14.79 0.60
CA ALA A 425 14.04 -15.98 1.42
C ALA A 425 12.93 -16.23 2.46
N GLY A 426 11.91 -15.37 2.50
CA GLY A 426 10.71 -15.52 3.31
C GLY A 426 9.63 -16.39 2.65
N PHE A 427 8.52 -16.53 3.37
CA PHE A 427 7.37 -17.38 3.08
C PHE A 427 7.78 -18.81 2.69
N MET A 428 8.75 -19.41 3.37
CA MET A 428 9.09 -20.81 3.15
C MET A 428 8.20 -21.73 4.01
N THR A 429 7.75 -22.84 3.42
CA THR A 429 7.00 -23.89 4.13
C THR A 429 7.88 -24.70 5.07
N ARG A 430 9.18 -24.82 4.77
CA ARG A 430 10.16 -25.43 5.68
C ARG A 430 10.47 -24.46 6.81
N GLU A 431 10.47 -24.94 8.05
CA GLU A 431 10.85 -24.17 9.24
C GLU A 431 12.35 -24.33 9.57
N PRO A 432 13.24 -23.42 9.14
CA PRO A 432 14.54 -23.28 9.77
C PRO A 432 14.36 -22.83 11.23
N GLU A 433 15.19 -23.36 12.11
CA GLU A 433 15.16 -23.01 13.55
C GLU A 433 15.62 -21.56 13.81
N ARG A 434 16.36 -20.95 12.88
CA ARG A 434 17.03 -19.66 13.10
C ARG A 434 16.05 -18.50 13.37
N PRO A 435 15.01 -18.23 12.55
CA PRO A 435 14.05 -17.16 12.87
C PRO A 435 13.39 -17.32 14.24
N ARG A 436 13.06 -18.56 14.64
CA ARG A 436 12.51 -18.87 15.96
C ARG A 436 13.49 -18.55 17.09
N GLN A 437 14.75 -18.97 16.96
CA GLN A 437 15.81 -18.62 17.91
C GLN A 437 16.02 -17.11 18.05
N ARG A 438 15.94 -16.37 16.92
CA ARG A 438 16.09 -14.91 16.93
C ARG A 438 14.87 -14.20 17.51
N LEU A 439 13.66 -14.72 17.31
CA LEU A 439 12.48 -14.21 17.99
C LEU A 439 12.64 -14.28 19.51
N HIS A 440 13.15 -15.39 20.05
CA HIS A 440 13.30 -15.57 21.50
C HIS A 440 14.36 -14.66 22.15
N MET A 441 15.12 -13.88 21.37
CA MET A 441 15.95 -12.79 21.88
C MET A 441 15.13 -11.53 22.22
N VAL A 442 13.88 -11.46 21.76
CA VAL A 442 12.99 -10.30 21.91
C VAL A 442 11.90 -10.64 22.91
N THR A 443 11.79 -9.82 23.96
CA THR A 443 10.68 -9.90 24.93
C THR A 443 10.02 -8.55 25.20
N ARG A 444 10.49 -7.48 24.54
CA ARG A 444 9.83 -6.17 24.41
C ARG A 444 9.34 -5.99 22.97
N PHE A 445 8.05 -5.71 22.81
CA PHE A 445 7.35 -5.64 21.54
C PHE A 445 6.63 -4.30 21.35
N SER A 446 6.38 -3.92 20.09
CA SER A 446 5.46 -2.84 19.76
C SER A 446 4.03 -3.26 19.97
N ARG A 447 3.32 -2.51 20.82
CA ARG A 447 1.90 -2.65 21.07
C ARG A 447 1.10 -2.53 19.78
N THR A 448 1.43 -1.54 18.95
CA THR A 448 0.84 -1.38 17.63
C THR A 448 1.04 -2.62 16.76
N MET A 449 2.26 -3.11 16.59
CA MET A 449 2.52 -4.27 15.72
C MET A 449 1.81 -5.55 16.22
N ILE A 450 1.88 -5.83 17.52
CA ILE A 450 1.20 -7.00 18.11
C ILE A 450 -0.32 -6.90 17.97
N ARG A 451 -0.89 -5.70 18.14
CA ARG A 451 -2.32 -5.46 17.89
C ARG A 451 -2.68 -5.75 16.42
N GLU A 452 -1.93 -5.21 15.45
CA GLU A 452 -2.20 -5.46 14.03
C GLU A 452 -2.11 -6.95 13.68
N ILE A 453 -1.14 -7.67 14.26
CA ILE A 453 -1.02 -9.12 14.08
C ILE A 453 -2.23 -9.85 14.69
N ARG A 454 -2.65 -9.48 15.90
CA ARG A 454 -3.80 -10.11 16.58
C ARG A 454 -5.10 -9.85 15.82
N GLU A 455 -5.27 -8.66 15.27
CA GLU A 455 -6.50 -8.22 14.59
C GLU A 455 -6.54 -8.52 13.09
N MET A 456 -5.46 -9.05 12.52
CA MET A 456 -5.37 -9.44 11.11
C MET A 456 -6.51 -10.39 10.71
N ASP A 457 -7.22 -10.04 9.64
CA ASP A 457 -8.15 -10.92 8.94
C ASP A 457 -7.37 -11.78 7.96
N THR A 458 -7.01 -13.00 8.36
CA THR A 458 -6.07 -13.82 7.59
C THR A 458 -6.66 -14.29 6.26
N GLU A 459 -7.97 -14.56 6.21
CA GLU A 459 -8.66 -14.93 4.97
C GLU A 459 -8.65 -13.77 3.96
N ALA A 460 -8.83 -12.53 4.44
CA ALA A 460 -8.80 -11.35 3.59
C ALA A 460 -7.37 -11.01 3.11
N PHE A 461 -6.34 -11.24 3.93
CA PHE A 461 -4.96 -10.85 3.60
C PHE A 461 -4.36 -11.67 2.45
N LEU A 462 -4.63 -12.97 2.38
CA LEU A 462 -4.06 -13.86 1.36
C LEU A 462 -4.20 -13.31 -0.08
N PRO A 463 -5.40 -12.97 -0.59
CA PRO A 463 -5.56 -12.46 -1.96
C PRO A 463 -4.92 -11.08 -2.20
N VAL A 464 -4.66 -10.29 -1.15
CA VAL A 464 -3.93 -9.01 -1.27
C VAL A 464 -2.44 -9.24 -1.39
N LEU A 465 -1.88 -10.14 -0.56
CA LEU A 465 -0.46 -10.47 -0.58
C LEU A 465 -0.08 -11.24 -1.85
N PHE A 466 -0.90 -12.24 -2.20
CA PHE A 466 -0.74 -13.14 -3.34
C PHE A 466 -2.00 -13.14 -4.22
N PRO A 467 -2.15 -12.17 -5.15
CA PRO A 467 -3.25 -12.18 -6.09
C PRO A 467 -3.24 -13.46 -6.92
N ASN A 468 -4.39 -14.15 -6.96
CA ASN A 468 -4.54 -15.48 -7.54
C ASN A 468 -3.48 -16.47 -7.00
N PRO A 469 -3.54 -16.81 -5.70
CA PRO A 469 -2.48 -17.59 -5.06
C PRO A 469 -2.36 -18.97 -5.72
N THR A 470 -1.12 -19.43 -5.86
CA THR A 470 -0.86 -20.83 -6.24
C THR A 470 -1.06 -21.75 -5.03
N ALA A 471 -1.22 -23.07 -5.24
CA ALA A 471 -1.29 -24.03 -4.14
C ALA A 471 -0.07 -23.97 -3.21
N GLN A 472 1.12 -23.69 -3.76
CA GLN A 472 2.31 -23.50 -2.95
C GLN A 472 2.19 -22.23 -2.07
N GLU A 473 1.61 -21.14 -2.57
CA GLU A 473 1.43 -19.91 -1.79
C GLU A 473 0.35 -20.05 -0.73
N GLU A 474 -0.68 -20.85 -0.98
CA GLU A 474 -1.65 -21.27 0.04
C GLU A 474 -0.93 -22.03 1.17
N GLU A 475 -0.08 -23.02 0.86
CA GLU A 475 0.73 -23.73 1.87
C GLU A 475 1.68 -22.79 2.63
N MET A 476 2.29 -21.82 1.94
CA MET A 476 3.13 -20.80 2.57
C MET A 476 2.33 -19.92 3.55
N TRP A 477 1.09 -19.61 3.20
CA TRP A 477 0.18 -18.84 4.03
C TRP A 477 -0.31 -19.63 5.25
N GLU A 478 -0.65 -20.91 5.09
CA GLU A 478 -0.97 -21.79 6.22
C GLU A 478 0.20 -21.86 7.21
N ALA A 479 1.44 -22.00 6.72
CA ALA A 479 2.63 -21.96 7.56
C ALA A 479 2.85 -20.59 8.24
N PHE A 480 2.46 -19.49 7.59
CA PHE A 480 2.47 -18.15 8.20
C PHE A 480 1.46 -18.07 9.35
N GLU A 481 0.24 -18.61 9.18
CA GLU A 481 -0.80 -18.60 10.20
C GLU A 481 -0.39 -19.38 11.46
N VAL A 482 0.28 -20.53 11.30
CA VAL A 482 0.85 -21.28 12.42
C VAL A 482 1.84 -20.41 13.20
N ARG A 483 2.78 -19.76 12.51
CA ARG A 483 3.77 -18.90 13.17
C ARG A 483 3.13 -17.66 13.80
N ARG A 484 2.10 -17.09 13.19
CA ARG A 484 1.30 -16.03 13.82
C ARG A 484 0.72 -16.50 15.16
N GLN A 485 0.14 -17.70 15.22
CA GLN A 485 -0.40 -18.23 16.47
C GLN A 485 0.71 -18.46 17.51
N GLU A 486 1.84 -19.03 17.11
CA GLU A 486 3.00 -19.23 17.98
C GLU A 486 3.55 -17.92 18.55
N LEU A 487 3.67 -16.87 17.73
CA LEU A 487 4.09 -15.55 18.18
C LEU A 487 3.12 -14.99 19.22
N LEU A 488 1.82 -15.04 18.94
CA LEU A 488 0.80 -14.51 19.85
C LEU A 488 0.78 -15.28 21.17
N GLN A 489 0.92 -16.60 21.13
CA GLN A 489 1.08 -17.42 22.32
C GLN A 489 2.32 -17.02 23.12
N TYR A 490 3.47 -16.88 22.46
CA TYR A 490 4.73 -16.48 23.11
C TYR A 490 4.60 -15.11 23.80
N VAL A 491 3.98 -14.13 23.13
CA VAL A 491 3.72 -12.81 23.70
C VAL A 491 2.75 -12.88 24.88
N ASP A 492 1.66 -13.67 24.77
CA ASP A 492 0.68 -13.83 25.85
C ASP A 492 1.29 -14.50 27.10
N GLU A 493 2.16 -15.50 26.92
CA GLU A 493 2.91 -16.14 28.01
C GLU A 493 3.87 -15.16 28.70
N LEU A 494 4.55 -14.29 27.94
CA LEU A 494 5.39 -13.23 28.50
C LEU A 494 4.56 -12.19 29.26
N ILE A 495 3.39 -11.79 28.73
CA ILE A 495 2.48 -10.85 29.40
C ILE A 495 1.99 -11.43 30.73
N GLU A 496 1.63 -12.71 30.76
CA GLU A 496 1.23 -13.41 31.98
C GLU A 496 2.38 -13.44 33.01
N ALA A 497 3.61 -13.67 32.57
CA ALA A 497 4.78 -13.79 33.44
C ALA A 497 5.33 -12.44 33.94
N HIS A 498 5.33 -11.39 33.12
CA HIS A 498 6.07 -10.15 33.35
C HIS A 498 5.18 -8.88 33.37
N GLY A 499 3.92 -8.99 32.97
CA GLY A 499 2.98 -7.88 32.87
C GLY A 499 3.01 -7.18 31.52
N GLU A 500 1.84 -6.67 31.10
CA GLU A 500 1.62 -6.12 29.76
C GLU A 500 2.57 -4.96 29.44
N ASP A 501 2.77 -4.00 30.34
CA ASP A 501 3.61 -2.82 30.07
C ASP A 501 5.10 -3.14 29.93
N GLN A 502 5.56 -4.26 30.49
CA GLN A 502 6.95 -4.70 30.32
C GLN A 502 7.18 -5.40 28.98
N VAL A 503 6.13 -5.99 28.42
CA VAL A 503 6.19 -6.80 27.19
C VAL A 503 5.73 -5.98 25.99
N LEU A 504 4.57 -5.34 26.03
CA LEU A 504 4.08 -4.36 25.05
C LEU A 504 4.67 -2.98 25.35
N PHE A 505 6.01 -2.96 25.36
CA PHE A 505 6.83 -1.88 25.88
C PHE A 505 6.97 -0.69 24.91
N PHE A 506 6.86 -0.93 23.60
CA PHE A 506 6.85 0.13 22.59
C PHE A 506 5.42 0.43 22.12
N GLU A 507 5.19 1.60 21.53
CA GLU A 507 3.87 2.10 21.13
C GLU A 507 3.21 1.34 19.97
#